data_AF-A0AAU3ULF5-F1
#
_entry.id   AF-A0AAU3ULF5-F1
#
_cell.length_a   1.000
_cell.length_b   1.000
_cell.length_c   1.000
_cell.angle_alpha   90.00
_cell.angle_beta   90.00
_cell.angle_gamma   90.00
#
_symmetry.space_group_name_H-M   'P 1'
#
loop_
_entity.id
_entity.type
_entity.pdbx_description
1 polymer ?
#
loop_
_entity_poly.entity_id
_entity_poly.type
_entity_poly.pdbx_seq_one_letter_code
_entity_poly.pdbx_strand_id
1 'polypeptide(L)'
;MPQFATLARELGLSQRTLRRRLLDEQTSYRALVDEVRDTLAMELLATTQLSIEQIAHRLGYSETSAFHHAFTRWHNAPPGSFR
;
A
#
# COMPACT_ATOMS: atom_id res chain seq x y z
N MET A 1 -5.22 -5.36 4.28
CA MET A 1 -4.65 -4.33 5.18
C MET A 1 -5.69 -3.94 6.22
N PRO A 2 -5.32 -3.76 7.49
CA PRO A 2 -6.26 -3.35 8.54
C PRO A 2 -6.89 -1.99 8.21
N GLN A 3 -8.00 -1.64 8.86
CA GLN A 3 -8.51 -0.27 8.80
C GLN A 3 -7.82 0.58 9.86
N PHE A 4 -7.69 1.90 9.62
CA PHE A 4 -7.04 2.81 10.57
C PHE A 4 -7.67 2.75 11.98
N ALA A 5 -9.00 2.63 12.04
CA ALA A 5 -9.74 2.48 13.29
C ALA A 5 -9.37 1.19 14.04
N THR A 6 -9.21 0.08 13.30
CA THR A 6 -8.79 -1.21 13.86
C THR A 6 -7.37 -1.13 14.42
N LEU A 7 -6.44 -0.56 13.66
CA LEU A 7 -5.05 -0.36 14.09
C LEU A 7 -4.96 0.52 15.34
N ALA A 8 -5.71 1.63 15.38
CA ALA A 8 -5.76 2.48 16.56
C ALA A 8 -6.21 1.71 17.79
N ARG A 9 -7.27 0.89 17.66
CA ARG A 9 -7.78 0.04 18.74
C ARG A 9 -6.76 -1.01 19.19
N GLU A 10 -6.09 -1.69 18.26
CA GLU A 10 -5.05 -2.69 18.56
C GLU A 10 -3.86 -2.08 19.30
N LEU A 11 -3.52 -0.83 19.00
CA LEU A 11 -2.46 -0.08 19.68
C LEU A 11 -2.93 0.57 21.01
N GLY A 12 -4.20 0.40 21.41
CA GLY A 12 -4.76 1.05 22.60
C GLY A 12 -4.86 2.58 22.47
N LEU A 13 -4.93 3.11 21.25
CA LEU A 13 -4.95 4.54 20.96
C LEU A 13 -6.30 4.98 20.39
N SER A 14 -6.66 6.24 20.67
CA SER A 14 -7.70 6.89 19.87
C SER A 14 -7.18 7.17 18.46
N GLN A 15 -8.06 7.18 17.45
CA GLN A 15 -7.70 7.53 16.07
C GLN A 15 -7.00 8.90 15.98
N ARG A 16 -7.45 9.88 16.78
CA ARG A 16 -6.83 11.21 16.87
C ARG A 16 -5.40 11.15 17.39
N THR A 17 -5.15 10.36 18.43
CA THR A 17 -3.81 10.18 19.02
C THR A 17 -2.88 9.50 18.02
N LEU A 18 -3.33 8.44 17.37
CA LEU A 18 -2.54 7.74 16.35
C LEU A 18 -2.22 8.68 15.18
N ARG A 19 -3.20 9.45 14.69
CA ARG A 19 -2.97 10.40 13.59
C ARG A 19 -1.95 11.46 13.95
N ARG A 20 -2.02 12.02 15.17
CA ARG A 20 -1.05 13.01 15.64
C ARG A 20 0.35 12.41 15.72
N ARG A 21 0.51 11.21 16.29
CA ARG A 21 1.83 10.54 16.37
C ARG A 21 2.44 10.30 15.00
N LEU A 22 1.64 9.82 14.04
CA LEU A 22 2.11 9.64 12.67
C LEU A 22 2.55 10.97 12.04
N LEU A 23 1.83 12.06 12.28
CA LEU A 23 2.23 13.39 11.82
C LEU A 23 3.50 13.90 12.50
N ASP A 24 3.65 13.65 13.81
CA ASP A 24 4.86 13.99 14.56
C ASP A 24 6.09 13.23 14.00
N GLU A 25 5.87 12.02 13.48
CA GLU A 25 6.84 11.19 12.75
C GLU A 25 6.91 11.51 11.24
N GLN A 26 6.26 12.60 10.78
CA GLN A 26 6.22 13.05 9.38
C GLN A 26 5.70 11.99 8.39
N THR A 27 4.85 11.08 8.84
CA THR A 27 4.24 10.03 8.03
C THR A 27 2.71 10.05 8.14
N SER A 28 2.07 9.11 7.47
CA SER A 28 0.63 8.90 7.57
C SER A 28 0.31 7.43 7.41
N TYR A 29 -0.86 7.02 7.89
CA TYR A 29 -1.33 5.64 7.71
C TYR A 29 -1.34 5.22 6.24
N ARG A 30 -1.72 6.16 5.36
CA ARG A 30 -1.72 5.92 3.92
C ARG A 30 -0.31 5.72 3.37
N ALA A 31 0.66 6.52 3.82
CA ALA A 31 2.05 6.37 3.41
C ALA A 31 2.61 5.00 3.83
N LEU A 32 2.36 4.57 5.07
CA LEU A 32 2.78 3.26 5.57
C LEU A 32 2.12 2.10 4.80
N VAL A 33 0.82 2.20 4.51
CA VAL A 33 0.12 1.19 3.70
C VAL A 33 0.66 1.15 2.28
N ASP A 34 0.96 2.30 1.69
CA ASP A 34 1.50 2.41 0.35
C ASP A 34 2.93 1.80 0.30
N GLU A 35 3.78 2.04 1.30
CA GLU A 35 5.13 1.46 1.41
C GLU A 35 5.11 -0.08 1.49
N VAL A 36 4.22 -0.65 2.30
CA VAL A 36 4.05 -2.11 2.41
C VAL A 36 3.54 -2.69 1.09
N ARG A 37 2.56 -2.02 0.47
CA ARG A 37 2.03 -2.46 -0.84
C ARG A 37 3.09 -2.39 -1.92
N ASP A 38 3.93 -1.37 -1.91
CA ASP A 38 4.98 -1.20 -2.89
C ASP A 38 6.02 -2.32 -2.79
N THR A 39 6.48 -2.60 -1.58
CA THR A 39 7.40 -3.70 -1.29
C THR A 39 6.86 -5.03 -1.80
N LEU A 40 5.60 -5.34 -1.49
CA LEU A 40 4.94 -6.57 -1.96
C LEU A 40 4.71 -6.57 -3.47
N ALA A 41 4.40 -5.42 -4.08
CA ALA A 41 4.23 -5.32 -5.52
C ALA A 41 5.53 -5.67 -6.24
N MET A 42 6.65 -5.10 -5.80
CA MET A 42 7.98 -5.37 -6.35
C MET A 42 8.37 -6.84 -6.20
N GLU A 43 8.14 -7.43 -5.03
CA GLU A 43 8.37 -8.86 -4.79
C GLU A 43 7.54 -9.73 -5.73
N LEU A 44 6.24 -9.45 -5.86
CA LEU A 44 5.34 -10.22 -6.72
C LEU A 44 5.69 -10.09 -8.21
N LEU A 45 6.09 -8.90 -8.66
CA LEU A 45 6.52 -8.67 -10.03
C LEU A 45 7.80 -9.45 -10.35
N ALA A 46 8.75 -9.48 -9.43
CA ALA A 46 10.05 -10.14 -9.62
C ALA A 46 9.99 -11.66 -9.47
N THR A 47 9.17 -12.18 -8.56
CA THR A 47 9.21 -13.61 -8.16
C THR A 47 8.08 -14.46 -8.74
N THR A 48 7.06 -13.84 -9.36
CA THR A 48 5.88 -14.57 -9.83
C THR A 48 5.51 -14.24 -11.28
N GLN A 49 4.80 -15.17 -11.92
CA GLN A 49 4.21 -15.00 -13.26
C GLN A 49 2.76 -14.51 -13.21
N LEU A 50 2.33 -13.93 -12.08
CA LEU A 50 0.98 -13.42 -11.92
C LEU A 50 0.70 -12.27 -12.88
N SER A 51 -0.51 -12.20 -13.41
CA SER A 51 -0.93 -11.03 -14.19
C SER A 51 -0.97 -9.78 -13.30
N ILE A 52 -0.85 -8.60 -13.91
CA ILE A 52 -0.93 -7.32 -13.18
C ILE A 52 -2.27 -7.19 -12.43
N GLU A 53 -3.35 -7.74 -12.98
CA GLU A 53 -4.66 -7.83 -12.33
C GLU A 53 -4.64 -8.71 -11.07
N GLN A 54 -4.01 -9.89 -11.14
CA GLN A 54 -3.87 -10.79 -9.99
C GLN A 54 -3.03 -10.16 -8.89
N ILE A 55 -1.96 -9.43 -9.26
CA ILE A 55 -1.13 -8.67 -8.32
C ILE A 55 -1.97 -7.56 -7.66
N ALA A 56 -2.70 -6.76 -8.45
CA ALA A 56 -3.58 -5.71 -7.93
C ALA A 56 -4.58 -6.25 -6.91
N HIS A 57 -5.24 -7.37 -7.23
CA HIS A 57 -6.19 -8.02 -6.35
C HIS A 57 -5.56 -8.50 -5.04
N ARG A 58 -4.38 -9.14 -5.10
CA ARG A 58 -3.62 -9.57 -3.90
C ARG A 58 -3.22 -8.42 -2.99
N LEU A 59 -2.88 -7.26 -3.57
CA LEU A 59 -2.54 -6.05 -2.82
C LEU A 59 -3.78 -5.31 -2.25
N GLY A 60 -4.98 -5.84 -2.53
CA GLY A 60 -6.25 -5.33 -2.03
C GLY A 60 -6.75 -4.10 -2.79
N TYR A 61 -6.42 -3.97 -4.08
CA TYR A 61 -7.07 -3.02 -4.96
C TYR A 61 -8.35 -3.62 -5.54
N SER A 62 -9.42 -2.83 -5.60
CA SER A 62 -10.68 -3.22 -6.23
C SER A 62 -10.60 -3.27 -7.75
N GLU A 63 -9.70 -2.47 -8.32
CA GLU A 63 -9.50 -2.36 -9.77
C GLU A 63 -8.01 -2.31 -10.12
N THR A 64 -7.64 -2.92 -11.24
CA THR A 64 -6.27 -2.91 -11.78
C THR A 64 -5.80 -1.48 -12.11
N SER A 65 -6.71 -0.61 -12.56
CA SER A 65 -6.47 0.82 -12.81
C SER A 65 -5.93 1.54 -11.58
N ALA A 66 -6.53 1.30 -10.41
CA ALA A 66 -6.14 1.91 -9.14
C ALA A 66 -4.75 1.46 -8.70
N PHE A 67 -4.41 0.18 -8.90
CA PHE A 67 -3.05 -0.32 -8.69
C PHE A 67 -2.05 0.34 -9.65
N HIS A 68 -2.38 0.41 -10.94
CA HIS A 68 -1.51 1.01 -11.94
C HIS A 68 -1.18 2.47 -11.62
N HIS A 69 -2.19 3.28 -11.26
CA HIS A 69 -1.96 4.67 -10.84
C HIS A 69 -1.11 4.78 -9.58
N ALA A 70 -1.35 3.92 -8.58
CA ALA A 70 -0.54 3.92 -7.36
C ALA A 70 0.91 3.54 -7.65
N PHE A 71 1.14 2.49 -8.43
CA PHE A 71 2.48 2.00 -8.79
C PHE A 71 3.25 3.03 -9.62
N THR A 72 2.61 3.63 -10.64
CA THR A 72 3.24 4.71 -11.41
C THR A 72 3.55 5.93 -10.55
N ARG A 73 2.74 6.25 -9.55
CA ARG A 73 3.06 7.33 -8.61
C ARG A 73 4.29 7.00 -7.74
N TRP A 74 4.49 5.74 -7.37
CA TRP A 74 5.64 5.32 -6.56
C TRP A 74 6.94 5.27 -7.38
N HIS A 75 6.89 4.69 -8.59
CA HIS A 75 8.10 4.39 -9.39
C HIS A 75 8.28 5.25 -10.65
N ASN A 76 7.35 6.16 -10.92
CA ASN A 76 7.29 6.96 -12.15
C ASN A 76 7.32 6.13 -13.46
N ALA A 77 6.90 4.87 -13.38
CA ALA A 77 6.86 3.91 -14.48
C ALA A 77 5.72 2.89 -14.27
N PRO A 78 5.18 2.26 -15.33
CA PRO A 78 4.13 1.27 -15.19
C PRO A 78 4.69 -0.05 -14.62
N PRO A 79 3.88 -0.85 -13.90
CA PRO A 79 4.34 -2.10 -13.29
C PRO A 79 4.82 -3.14 -14.31
N GLY A 80 4.34 -3.08 -15.56
CA GLY A 80 4.82 -3.94 -16.65
C GLY A 80 6.28 -3.68 -17.06
N SER A 81 6.86 -2.53 -16.71
CA SER A 81 8.27 -2.22 -17.00
C SER A 81 9.27 -2.89 -16.05
N PHE A 82 8.79 -3.43 -14.92
CA PHE A 82 9.60 -4.09 -13.89
C PHE A 82 9.52 -5.62 -13.96
N ARG A 83 8.97 -6.16 -15.05
CA ARG A 83 8.82 -7.59 -15.31
C ARG A 83 9.82 -8.07 -16.35
#